data_AF-A0A1H9SGM5-F1
#
_entry.id   AF-A0A1H9SGM5-F1
#
_cell.length_a   1.000
_cell.length_b   1.000
_cell.length_c   1.000
_cell.angle_alpha   90.00
_cell.angle_beta   90.00
_cell.angle_gamma   90.00
#
_symmetry.space_group_name_H-M   'P 1'
#
loop_
_entity.id
_entity.type
_entity.pdbx_description
1 polymer ?
#
loop_
_entity_poly.entity_id
_entity_poly.type
_entity_poly.pdbx_seq_one_letter_code
_entity_poly.pdbx_strand_id
1 'polypeptide(L)'
;MKIVTNGDRPDLQGSAQAPLRTGWPAFVLRDPVSNDHRAAVARYFPRFDVLLVEDDDTVLARATAVALRWDGRPSALPDGGYDGAIVTAVAEHESGIEPDTLCVVAATVRPGRTGGGLAGTVLTALRERAEEAGLRRVVVPVRPTLKASYPLTPMADFQRWTREDGLHLDPWIRTHQRLGATVLGPAPRSMVVSGSVAQWEEWTGMAFPQTGRYVVPGGLDLVEIDRERDRGLYEETNLWMRHR
;
A
#
# COMPACT_ATOMS: atom_id res chain seq x y z
N MET A 1 16.00 -6.63 -18.31
CA MET A 1 14.89 -6.43 -17.33
C MET A 1 13.58 -6.87 -17.95
N LYS A 2 12.78 -7.66 -17.24
CA LYS A 2 11.53 -8.24 -17.74
C LYS A 2 10.42 -8.08 -16.71
N ILE A 3 9.19 -7.91 -17.20
CA ILE A 3 7.98 -7.94 -16.39
C ILE A 3 7.40 -9.36 -16.46
N VAL A 4 7.22 -9.99 -15.30
CA VAL A 4 6.57 -11.31 -15.16
C VAL A 4 5.48 -11.21 -14.10
N THR A 5 4.55 -12.18 -14.07
CA THR A 5 3.68 -12.32 -12.91
C THR A 5 4.23 -13.35 -11.94
N ASN A 6 3.83 -13.22 -10.69
CA ASN A 6 4.15 -14.19 -9.67
C ASN A 6 3.52 -15.58 -9.94
N GLY A 7 2.42 -15.63 -10.71
CA GLY A 7 1.82 -16.87 -11.18
C GLY A 7 2.64 -17.57 -12.27
N ASP A 8 3.31 -16.80 -13.15
CA ASP A 8 4.17 -17.34 -14.21
C ASP A 8 5.53 -17.81 -13.69
N ARG A 9 6.02 -17.18 -12.60
CA ARG A 9 7.32 -17.46 -11.98
C ARG A 9 7.18 -17.69 -10.46
N PRO A 10 6.47 -18.74 -10.02
CA PRO A 10 6.27 -19.02 -8.60
C PRO A 10 7.60 -19.33 -7.87
N ASP A 11 8.61 -19.78 -8.61
CA ASP A 11 9.98 -20.01 -8.12
C ASP A 11 10.65 -18.73 -7.58
N LEU A 12 10.23 -17.55 -8.05
CA LEU A 12 10.77 -16.25 -7.62
C LEU A 12 10.09 -15.70 -6.35
N GLN A 13 9.07 -16.35 -5.83
CA GLN A 13 8.34 -15.87 -4.64
C GLN A 13 9.25 -15.69 -3.43
N GLY A 14 10.08 -16.69 -3.14
CA GLY A 14 10.97 -16.67 -1.98
C GLY A 14 12.01 -15.56 -2.06
N SER A 15 12.63 -15.39 -3.23
CA SER A 15 13.67 -14.37 -3.48
C SER A 15 13.10 -12.95 -3.55
N ALA A 16 11.84 -12.80 -3.97
CA ALA A 16 11.13 -11.52 -3.97
C ALA A 16 10.76 -11.07 -2.55
N GLN A 17 10.31 -11.98 -1.68
CA GLN A 17 9.67 -11.59 -0.43
C GLN A 17 10.64 -10.94 0.58
N ALA A 18 11.79 -11.55 0.86
CA ALA A 18 12.65 -11.06 1.94
C ALA A 18 13.20 -9.64 1.69
N PRO A 19 13.78 -9.31 0.51
CA PRO A 19 14.33 -7.98 0.27
C PRO A 19 13.26 -6.88 0.12
N LEU A 20 12.04 -7.23 -0.28
CA LEU A 20 10.97 -6.24 -0.45
C LEU A 20 10.25 -5.96 0.88
N ARG A 21 10.21 -6.94 1.80
CA ARG A 21 9.61 -6.73 3.13
C ARG A 21 10.44 -5.84 4.06
N THR A 22 11.75 -5.76 3.87
CA THR A 22 12.63 -4.89 4.69
C THR A 22 12.35 -3.40 4.54
N GLY A 23 11.64 -2.99 3.47
CA GLY A 23 11.21 -1.60 3.29
C GLY A 23 10.02 -1.16 4.15
N TRP A 24 9.37 -2.10 4.83
CA TRP A 24 8.15 -1.85 5.61
C TRP A 24 8.43 -1.86 7.12
N PRO A 25 7.81 -0.96 7.92
CA PRO A 25 7.88 -1.05 9.38
C PRO A 25 7.31 -2.40 9.86
N ALA A 26 7.93 -2.99 10.88
CA ALA A 26 7.59 -4.33 11.34
C ALA A 26 6.12 -4.46 11.77
N PHE A 27 5.56 -3.44 12.43
CA PHE A 27 4.15 -3.43 12.85
C PHE A 27 3.18 -3.42 11.66
N VAL A 28 3.51 -2.78 10.53
CA VAL A 28 2.65 -2.79 9.32
C VAL A 28 2.51 -4.22 8.78
N LEU A 29 3.54 -5.04 8.91
CA LEU A 29 3.49 -6.46 8.52
C LEU A 29 2.59 -7.31 9.43
N ARG A 30 2.07 -6.74 10.53
CA ARG A 30 1.16 -7.37 11.49
C ARG A 30 -0.30 -6.99 11.29
N ASP A 31 -0.62 -6.20 10.26
CA ASP A 31 -2.01 -5.93 9.90
C ASP A 31 -2.78 -7.26 9.66
N PRO A 32 -3.83 -7.54 10.44
CA PRO A 32 -4.60 -8.77 10.31
C PRO A 32 -5.35 -8.84 8.97
N VAL A 33 -5.85 -7.73 8.42
CA VAL A 33 -6.66 -7.76 7.19
C VAL A 33 -5.82 -8.22 6.01
N SER A 34 -4.65 -7.60 5.79
CA SER A 34 -3.71 -8.03 4.75
C SER A 34 -3.25 -9.48 4.93
N ASN A 35 -3.01 -9.91 6.18
CA ASN A 35 -2.55 -11.26 6.47
C ASN A 35 -3.64 -12.31 6.17
N ASP A 36 -4.86 -12.09 6.62
CA ASP A 36 -5.98 -13.04 6.48
C ASP A 36 -6.41 -13.18 5.01
N HIS A 37 -6.37 -12.09 4.24
CA HIS A 37 -6.79 -12.09 2.84
C HIS A 37 -5.65 -12.41 1.85
N ARG A 38 -4.40 -12.54 2.30
CA ARG A 38 -3.23 -12.74 1.43
C ARG A 38 -3.39 -13.92 0.47
N ALA A 39 -3.88 -15.05 0.99
CA ALA A 39 -4.05 -16.27 0.20
C ALA A 39 -5.16 -16.11 -0.86
N ALA A 40 -6.27 -15.46 -0.48
CA ALA A 40 -7.36 -15.14 -1.38
C ALA A 40 -6.90 -14.18 -2.50
N VAL A 41 -6.21 -13.09 -2.15
CA VAL A 41 -5.67 -12.14 -3.14
C VAL A 41 -4.73 -12.81 -4.13
N ALA A 42 -3.80 -13.65 -3.65
CA ALA A 42 -2.88 -14.37 -4.52
C ALA A 42 -3.60 -15.35 -5.47
N ARG A 43 -4.69 -15.96 -5.00
CA ARG A 43 -5.49 -16.90 -5.78
C ARG A 43 -6.43 -16.22 -6.79
N TYR A 44 -7.09 -15.13 -6.41
CA TYR A 44 -8.13 -14.48 -7.19
C TYR A 44 -7.58 -13.46 -8.18
N PHE A 45 -6.45 -12.83 -7.86
CA PHE A 45 -5.86 -11.76 -8.65
C PHE A 45 -4.41 -12.07 -9.11
N PRO A 46 -4.06 -13.30 -9.53
CA PRO A 46 -2.67 -13.66 -9.84
C PRO A 46 -2.08 -12.86 -11.02
N ARG A 47 -2.94 -12.42 -11.95
CA ARG A 47 -2.56 -11.57 -13.09
C ARG A 47 -2.07 -10.19 -12.68
N PHE A 48 -2.44 -9.74 -11.49
CA PHE A 48 -2.13 -8.42 -10.96
C PHE A 48 -1.06 -8.44 -9.87
N ASP A 49 -0.31 -9.54 -9.76
CA ASP A 49 0.89 -9.66 -8.93
C ASP A 49 2.13 -9.67 -9.82
N VAL A 50 2.69 -8.50 -10.07
CA VAL A 50 3.74 -8.25 -11.06
C VAL A 50 5.11 -8.12 -10.41
N LEU A 51 6.11 -8.75 -11.02
CA LEU A 51 7.53 -8.66 -10.67
C LEU A 51 8.31 -8.02 -11.81
N LEU A 52 9.22 -7.11 -11.46
CA LEU A 52 10.28 -6.61 -12.36
C LEU A 52 11.58 -7.34 -12.02
N VAL A 53 12.13 -8.06 -12.98
CA VAL A 53 13.30 -8.94 -12.79
C VAL A 53 14.45 -8.57 -13.73
N GLU A 54 15.69 -8.71 -13.26
CA GLU A 54 16.89 -8.70 -14.11
C GLU A 54 17.03 -10.03 -14.87
N ASP A 55 18.00 -10.10 -15.78
CA ASP A 55 18.19 -11.27 -16.64
C ASP A 55 18.77 -12.48 -15.88
N ASP A 56 19.33 -12.27 -14.69
CA ASP A 56 19.81 -13.27 -13.74
C ASP A 56 18.74 -13.68 -12.71
N ASP A 57 17.46 -13.38 -12.99
CA ASP A 57 16.31 -13.62 -12.11
C ASP A 57 16.29 -12.79 -10.81
N THR A 58 17.13 -11.77 -10.69
CA THR A 58 17.11 -10.85 -9.55
C THR A 58 15.83 -10.00 -9.54
N VAL A 59 14.99 -10.15 -8.52
CA VAL A 59 13.75 -9.35 -8.36
C VAL A 59 14.04 -7.94 -7.86
N LEU A 60 13.79 -6.94 -8.71
CA LEU A 60 14.04 -5.52 -8.43
C LEU A 60 12.85 -4.78 -7.84
N ALA A 61 11.63 -5.14 -8.24
CA ALA A 61 10.41 -4.54 -7.73
C ALA A 61 9.24 -5.51 -7.83
N ARG A 62 8.23 -5.31 -6.99
CA ARG A 62 6.95 -6.00 -7.05
C ARG A 62 5.83 -4.99 -6.92
N ALA A 63 4.74 -5.20 -7.64
CA ALA A 63 3.49 -4.51 -7.40
C ALA A 63 2.34 -5.50 -7.42
N THR A 64 1.43 -5.34 -6.47
CA THR A 64 0.25 -6.20 -6.31
C THR A 64 -1.00 -5.31 -6.33
N ALA A 65 -2.00 -5.75 -7.07
CA ALA A 65 -3.30 -5.10 -7.17
C ALA A 65 -4.44 -6.11 -7.04
N VAL A 66 -5.62 -5.60 -6.69
CA VAL A 66 -6.88 -6.32 -6.65
C VAL A 66 -7.86 -5.65 -7.64
N ALA A 67 -8.92 -6.36 -8.03
CA ALA A 67 -9.96 -5.80 -8.88
C ALA A 67 -11.26 -5.68 -8.09
N LEU A 68 -11.93 -4.53 -8.21
CA LEU A 68 -13.17 -4.21 -7.52
C LEU A 68 -14.09 -3.36 -8.39
N ARG A 69 -15.33 -3.16 -7.96
CA ARG A 69 -16.27 -2.22 -8.57
C ARG A 69 -16.15 -0.85 -7.92
N TRP A 70 -16.05 0.19 -8.75
CA TRP A 70 -16.10 1.56 -8.27
C TRP A 70 -16.69 2.50 -9.31
N ASP A 71 -17.65 3.32 -8.92
CA ASP A 71 -18.39 4.17 -9.85
C ASP A 71 -17.63 5.43 -10.31
N GLY A 72 -16.47 5.72 -9.70
CA GLY A 72 -15.63 6.86 -10.03
C GLY A 72 -15.77 8.07 -9.10
N ARG A 73 -16.73 8.04 -8.16
CA ARG A 73 -16.93 9.10 -7.16
C ARG A 73 -16.03 8.88 -5.94
N PRO A 74 -15.31 9.90 -5.44
CA PRO A 74 -14.50 9.76 -4.23
C PRO A 74 -15.28 9.22 -3.02
N SER A 75 -16.55 9.58 -2.88
CA SER A 75 -17.42 9.12 -1.79
C SER A 75 -17.83 7.64 -1.88
N ALA A 76 -17.55 6.98 -3.00
CA ALA A 76 -17.87 5.57 -3.22
C ALA A 76 -16.60 4.68 -3.19
N LEU A 77 -15.44 5.26 -2.87
CA LEU A 77 -14.23 4.47 -2.64
C LEU A 77 -14.43 3.56 -1.41
N PRO A 78 -13.77 2.40 -1.36
CA PRO A 78 -13.83 1.54 -0.19
C PRO A 78 -13.44 2.28 1.09
N ASP A 79 -14.32 2.22 2.10
CA ASP A 79 -14.02 2.67 3.45
C ASP A 79 -12.85 1.85 4.02
N GLY A 80 -11.96 2.48 4.79
CA GLY A 80 -10.77 1.79 5.31
C GLY A 80 -9.66 1.60 4.27
N GLY A 81 -9.68 2.34 3.15
CA GLY A 81 -8.51 2.52 2.29
C GLY A 81 -7.90 1.22 1.76
N TYR A 82 -6.65 0.94 2.15
CA TYR A 82 -5.94 -0.27 1.73
C TYR A 82 -6.65 -1.56 2.20
N ASP A 83 -6.99 -1.67 3.48
CA ASP A 83 -7.71 -2.82 4.05
C ASP A 83 -9.09 -2.95 3.42
N GLY A 84 -9.81 -1.83 3.33
CA GLY A 84 -11.13 -1.75 2.71
C GLY A 84 -11.17 -2.26 1.28
N ALA A 85 -10.18 -1.90 0.48
CA ALA A 85 -10.08 -2.32 -0.91
C ALA A 85 -9.83 -3.83 -1.04
N ILE A 86 -9.00 -4.40 -0.16
CA ILE A 86 -8.74 -5.85 -0.13
C ILE A 86 -10.02 -6.61 0.24
N VAL A 87 -10.67 -6.20 1.33
CA VAL A 87 -11.92 -6.85 1.80
C VAL A 87 -13.01 -6.75 0.73
N THR A 88 -13.21 -5.56 0.15
CA THR A 88 -14.20 -5.34 -0.90
C THR A 88 -13.93 -6.23 -2.11
N ALA A 89 -12.69 -6.22 -2.62
CA ALA A 89 -12.33 -6.98 -3.81
C ALA A 89 -12.52 -8.50 -3.62
N VAL A 90 -12.14 -9.03 -2.45
CA VAL A 90 -12.32 -10.46 -2.13
C VAL A 90 -13.80 -10.81 -2.05
N ALA A 91 -14.59 -10.04 -1.29
CA ALA A 91 -16.02 -10.29 -1.14
C ALA A 91 -16.80 -10.18 -2.46
N GLU A 92 -16.44 -9.19 -3.30
CA GLU A 92 -17.02 -9.03 -4.64
C GLU A 92 -16.68 -10.20 -5.55
N HIS A 93 -15.42 -10.66 -5.56
CA HIS A 93 -15.01 -11.82 -6.33
C HIS A 93 -15.76 -13.08 -5.92
N GLU A 94 -15.87 -13.36 -4.61
CA GLU A 94 -16.62 -14.50 -4.08
C GLU A 94 -18.12 -14.44 -4.40
N SER A 95 -18.66 -13.23 -4.54
CA SER A 95 -20.05 -12.97 -4.93
C SER A 95 -20.29 -12.95 -6.44
N GLY A 96 -19.26 -13.18 -7.27
CA GLY A 96 -19.37 -13.13 -8.73
C GLY A 96 -19.66 -11.72 -9.29
N ILE A 97 -19.29 -10.68 -8.56
CA ILE A 97 -19.49 -9.29 -8.95
C ILE A 97 -18.39 -8.91 -9.95
N GLU A 98 -18.79 -8.60 -11.19
CA GLU A 98 -17.85 -8.17 -12.23
C GLU A 98 -17.17 -6.82 -11.86
N PRO A 99 -15.83 -6.79 -11.75
CA PRO A 99 -15.09 -5.58 -11.41
C PRO A 99 -14.94 -4.65 -12.62
N ASP A 100 -14.73 -3.37 -12.37
CA ASP A 100 -14.46 -2.39 -13.42
C ASP A 100 -13.29 -1.45 -13.10
N THR A 101 -12.62 -1.69 -11.98
CA THR A 101 -11.57 -0.85 -11.42
C THR A 101 -10.45 -1.71 -10.85
N LEU A 102 -9.20 -1.39 -11.21
CA LEU A 102 -8.01 -1.94 -10.56
C LEU A 102 -7.66 -1.09 -9.34
N CYS A 103 -7.44 -1.72 -8.19
CA CYS A 103 -6.88 -1.07 -7.02
C CYS A 103 -5.46 -1.59 -6.74
N VAL A 104 -4.43 -0.77 -6.96
CA VAL A 104 -3.04 -1.13 -6.64
C VAL A 104 -2.83 -0.99 -5.14
N VAL A 105 -2.67 -2.12 -4.45
CA VAL A 105 -2.58 -2.16 -2.99
C VAL A 105 -1.14 -2.05 -2.49
N ALA A 106 -0.17 -2.57 -3.25
CA ALA A 106 1.24 -2.45 -2.88
C ALA A 106 2.13 -2.27 -4.11
N ALA A 107 3.15 -1.42 -3.98
CA ALA A 107 4.29 -1.38 -4.89
C ALA A 107 5.55 -1.19 -4.06
N THR A 108 6.57 -2.00 -4.29
CA THR A 108 7.80 -1.96 -3.51
C THR A 108 8.99 -2.19 -4.42
N VAL A 109 10.02 -1.37 -4.24
CA VAL A 109 11.30 -1.47 -4.95
C VAL A 109 12.34 -1.98 -3.95
N ARG A 110 13.24 -2.84 -4.43
CA ARG A 110 14.36 -3.36 -3.64
C ARG A 110 15.17 -2.20 -3.04
N PRO A 111 15.54 -2.27 -1.74
CA PRO A 111 16.43 -1.30 -1.12
C PRO A 111 17.73 -1.09 -1.91
N GLY A 112 18.20 0.15 -2.00
CA GLY A 112 19.40 0.50 -2.78
C GLY A 112 19.18 0.58 -4.30
N ARG A 113 17.97 0.27 -4.80
CA ARG A 113 17.58 0.42 -6.22
C ARG A 113 16.48 1.48 -6.43
N THR A 114 16.18 2.27 -5.40
CA THR A 114 15.21 3.37 -5.47
C THR A 114 15.71 4.53 -6.34
N GLY A 115 14.80 5.34 -6.88
CA GLY A 115 15.15 6.52 -7.69
C GLY A 115 15.46 6.23 -9.18
N GLY A 116 15.58 4.96 -9.58
CA GLY A 116 15.81 4.54 -10.97
C GLY A 116 14.55 4.34 -11.82
N GLY A 117 13.38 4.84 -11.41
CA GLY A 117 12.13 4.71 -12.17
C GLY A 117 11.42 3.35 -12.09
N LEU A 118 12.00 2.36 -11.40
CA LEU A 118 11.47 0.98 -11.31
C LEU A 118 10.04 0.89 -10.80
N ALA A 119 9.67 1.75 -9.84
CA ALA A 119 8.30 1.80 -9.33
C ALA A 119 7.30 2.26 -10.41
N GLY A 120 7.72 3.19 -11.26
CA GLY A 120 6.92 3.61 -12.41
C GLY A 120 6.74 2.48 -13.42
N THR A 121 7.78 1.68 -13.67
CA THR A 121 7.72 0.52 -14.56
C THR A 121 6.67 -0.51 -14.11
N VAL A 122 6.67 -0.91 -12.83
CA VAL A 122 5.67 -1.88 -12.34
C VAL A 122 4.26 -1.30 -12.26
N LEU A 123 4.11 0.01 -12.00
CA LEU A 123 2.80 0.68 -12.03
C LEU A 123 2.25 0.75 -13.46
N THR A 124 3.08 1.07 -14.46
CA THR A 124 2.69 1.06 -15.87
C THR A 124 2.26 -0.35 -16.30
N ALA A 125 3.03 -1.38 -15.94
CA ALA A 125 2.66 -2.77 -16.25
C ALA A 125 1.29 -3.16 -15.66
N LEU A 126 0.98 -2.76 -14.42
CA LEU A 126 -0.35 -3.01 -13.85
C LEU A 126 -1.47 -2.25 -14.58
N ARG A 127 -1.22 -1.02 -15.05
CA ARG A 127 -2.20 -0.25 -15.82
C ARG A 127 -2.48 -0.90 -17.18
N GLU A 128 -1.45 -1.35 -17.90
CA GLU A 128 -1.60 -2.08 -19.17
C GLU A 128 -2.43 -3.37 -18.95
N ARG A 129 -2.17 -4.10 -17.87
CA ARG A 129 -2.96 -5.29 -17.52
C ARG A 129 -4.40 -4.98 -17.14
N ALA A 130 -4.67 -3.84 -16.52
CA ALA A 130 -6.03 -3.39 -16.25
C ALA A 130 -6.79 -3.13 -17.56
N GLU A 131 -6.15 -2.46 -18.52
CA GLU A 131 -6.73 -2.21 -19.85
C GLU A 131 -7.02 -3.53 -20.60
N GLU A 132 -6.07 -4.47 -20.61
CA GLU A 132 -6.24 -5.81 -21.19
C GLU A 132 -7.40 -6.59 -20.55
N ALA A 133 -7.63 -6.39 -19.25
CA ALA A 133 -8.71 -7.02 -18.49
C ALA A 133 -10.06 -6.27 -18.59
N GLY A 134 -10.12 -5.16 -19.35
CA GLY A 134 -11.33 -4.34 -19.47
C GLY A 134 -11.67 -3.50 -18.23
N LEU A 135 -10.74 -3.37 -17.28
CA LEU A 135 -10.88 -2.51 -16.12
C LEU A 135 -10.65 -1.06 -16.54
N ARG A 136 -11.67 -0.21 -16.34
CA ARG A 136 -11.74 1.14 -16.91
C ARG A 136 -11.08 2.21 -16.05
N ARG A 137 -10.71 1.86 -14.82
CA ARG A 137 -10.20 2.81 -13.82
C ARG A 137 -9.08 2.16 -13.03
N VAL A 138 -8.15 2.99 -12.54
CA VAL A 138 -7.09 2.55 -11.64
C VAL A 138 -7.00 3.51 -10.44
N VAL A 139 -7.11 2.95 -9.24
CA VAL A 139 -7.00 3.67 -7.96
C VAL A 139 -5.90 3.07 -7.10
N VAL A 140 -5.36 3.87 -6.18
CA VAL A 140 -4.26 3.49 -5.30
C VAL A 140 -4.45 4.17 -3.94
N PRO A 141 -4.53 3.44 -2.82
CA PRO A 141 -4.45 4.00 -1.48
C PRO A 141 -2.97 4.17 -1.12
N VAL A 142 -2.37 5.29 -1.55
CA VAL A 142 -0.95 5.57 -1.45
C VAL A 142 -0.54 5.79 0.01
N ARG A 143 0.38 4.96 0.52
CA ARG A 143 1.10 5.18 1.78
C ARG A 143 2.30 6.11 1.52
N PRO A 144 2.25 7.42 1.85
CA PRO A 144 3.28 8.36 1.42
C PRO A 144 4.60 8.15 2.18
N THR A 145 5.74 8.31 1.50
CA THR A 145 7.05 8.04 2.10
C THR A 145 7.48 9.09 3.12
N LEU A 146 7.25 10.36 2.81
CA LEU A 146 7.68 11.50 3.61
C LEU A 146 6.74 11.76 4.80
N LYS A 147 5.49 11.26 4.75
CA LYS A 147 4.49 11.47 5.82
C LYS A 147 4.96 10.96 7.18
N ALA A 148 5.80 9.90 7.22
CA ALA A 148 6.37 9.39 8.46
C ALA A 148 7.29 10.38 9.19
N SER A 149 7.83 11.40 8.49
CA SER A 149 8.58 12.50 9.10
C SER A 149 7.67 13.59 9.69
N TYR A 150 6.37 13.54 9.39
CA TYR A 150 5.35 14.51 9.83
C TYR A 150 4.12 13.79 10.42
N PRO A 151 4.28 12.92 11.43
CA PRO A 151 3.20 12.08 11.93
C PRO A 151 2.11 12.89 12.66
N LEU A 152 2.46 14.08 13.18
CA LEU A 152 1.51 14.99 13.84
C LEU A 152 0.67 15.82 12.85
N THR A 153 1.07 15.89 11.58
CA THR A 153 0.32 16.62 10.55
C THR A 153 -0.86 15.76 10.10
N PRO A 154 -2.11 16.26 10.14
CA PRO A 154 -3.25 15.54 9.57
C PRO A 154 -3.05 15.25 8.08
N MET A 155 -3.43 14.05 7.60
CA MET A 155 -3.30 13.71 6.18
C MET A 155 -4.04 14.70 5.27
N ALA A 156 -5.18 15.25 5.74
CA ALA A 156 -5.95 16.26 5.03
C ALA A 156 -5.13 17.53 4.71
N ASP A 157 -4.16 17.88 5.55
CA ASP A 157 -3.25 18.99 5.35
C ASP A 157 -2.02 18.58 4.54
N PHE A 158 -1.43 17.42 4.87
CA PHE A 158 -0.27 16.86 4.18
C PHE A 158 -0.50 16.72 2.67
N GLN A 159 -1.67 16.24 2.25
CA GLN A 159 -2.00 16.06 0.82
C GLN A 159 -1.93 17.34 -0.02
N ARG A 160 -1.93 18.51 0.63
CA ARG A 160 -1.90 19.82 -0.03
C ARG A 160 -0.47 20.37 -0.18
N TRP A 161 0.54 19.65 0.31
CA TRP A 161 1.91 20.14 0.32
C TRP A 161 2.55 19.99 -1.06
N THR A 162 2.68 21.12 -1.75
CA THR A 162 3.24 21.20 -3.10
C THR A 162 4.58 21.93 -3.11
N ARG A 163 5.43 21.56 -4.05
CA ARG A 163 6.67 22.27 -4.40
C ARG A 163 6.35 23.40 -5.38
N GLU A 164 7.35 24.22 -5.67
CA GLU A 164 7.24 25.31 -6.66
C GLU A 164 6.92 24.81 -8.08
N ASP A 165 7.29 23.57 -8.42
CA ASP A 165 7.00 22.94 -9.71
C ASP A 165 5.55 22.41 -9.83
N GLY A 166 4.70 22.65 -8.81
CA GLY A 166 3.31 22.21 -8.76
C GLY A 166 3.11 20.72 -8.42
N LEU A 167 4.18 19.94 -8.30
CA LEU A 167 4.11 18.55 -7.85
C LEU A 167 4.12 18.47 -6.32
N HIS A 168 3.64 17.35 -5.79
CA HIS A 168 3.60 17.10 -4.36
C HIS A 168 5.02 17.01 -3.77
N LEU A 169 5.18 17.44 -2.52
CA LEU A 169 6.44 17.40 -1.77
C LEU A 169 6.94 15.96 -1.60
N ASP A 170 6.03 15.07 -1.21
CA ASP A 170 6.27 13.62 -1.08
C ASP A 170 6.73 12.98 -2.41
N PRO A 171 7.86 12.25 -2.43
CA PRO A 171 8.40 11.65 -3.65
C PRO A 171 7.55 10.51 -4.22
N TRP A 172 6.80 9.80 -3.38
CA TRP A 172 5.97 8.69 -3.81
C TRP A 172 4.68 9.20 -4.46
N ILE A 173 4.00 10.18 -3.85
CA ILE A 173 2.86 10.88 -4.47
C ILE A 173 3.29 11.50 -5.81
N ARG A 174 4.47 12.11 -5.86
CA ARG A 174 5.01 12.69 -7.10
C ARG A 174 5.25 11.67 -8.21
N THR A 175 5.66 10.44 -7.87
CA THR A 175 5.78 9.34 -8.85
C THR A 175 4.42 9.06 -9.50
N HIS A 176 3.35 8.98 -8.70
CA HIS A 176 1.98 8.81 -9.20
C HIS A 176 1.52 9.99 -10.07
N GLN A 177 1.77 11.24 -9.65
CA GLN A 177 1.40 12.43 -10.44
C GLN A 177 2.09 12.47 -11.80
N ARG A 178 3.37 12.06 -11.88
CA ARG A 178 4.11 11.96 -13.16
C ARG A 178 3.54 10.92 -14.10
N LEU A 179 2.84 9.92 -13.57
CA LEU A 179 2.08 8.92 -14.34
C LEU A 179 0.64 9.39 -14.64
N GLY A 180 0.32 10.66 -14.40
CA GLY A 180 -0.99 11.26 -14.69
C GLY A 180 -2.02 11.09 -13.57
N ALA A 181 -1.62 10.61 -12.39
CA ALA A 181 -2.55 10.44 -11.28
C ALA A 181 -2.93 11.75 -10.59
N THR A 182 -4.11 11.76 -9.99
CA THR A 182 -4.66 12.87 -9.20
C THR A 182 -5.03 12.39 -7.80
N VAL A 183 -4.86 13.24 -6.79
CA VAL A 183 -5.28 12.97 -5.42
C VAL A 183 -6.80 13.08 -5.32
N LEU A 184 -7.44 12.10 -4.68
CA LEU A 184 -8.88 12.09 -4.41
C LEU A 184 -9.21 12.47 -2.98
N GLY A 185 -8.34 12.12 -2.01
CA GLY A 185 -8.50 12.50 -0.62
C GLY A 185 -7.90 11.49 0.36
N PRO A 186 -7.92 11.81 1.67
CA PRO A 186 -7.44 10.89 2.71
C PRO A 186 -8.24 9.58 2.74
N ALA A 187 -7.56 8.49 3.04
CA ALA A 187 -8.11 7.16 3.23
C ALA A 187 -7.92 6.75 4.70
N PRO A 188 -8.81 7.17 5.62
CA PRO A 188 -8.65 6.89 7.04
C PRO A 188 -8.74 5.39 7.30
N ARG A 189 -8.05 4.92 8.34
CA ARG A 189 -8.01 3.50 8.75
C ARG A 189 -7.60 2.58 7.60
N SER A 190 -6.64 3.03 6.80
CA SER A 190 -6.12 2.26 5.65
C SER A 190 -5.42 0.98 6.07
N MET A 191 -4.69 1.02 7.18
CA MET A 191 -4.15 -0.16 7.84
C MET A 191 -4.38 -0.01 9.33
N VAL A 192 -4.94 -1.04 9.96
CA VAL A 192 -5.21 -1.06 11.41
C VAL A 192 -4.43 -2.17 12.07
N VAL A 193 -3.53 -1.82 12.98
CA VAL A 193 -2.69 -2.78 13.70
C VAL A 193 -2.98 -2.66 15.19
N SER A 194 -3.26 -3.79 15.83
CA SER A 194 -3.42 -3.89 17.28
C SER A 194 -2.49 -4.94 17.87
N GLY A 195 -2.06 -4.73 19.11
CA GLY A 195 -1.24 -5.68 19.85
C GLY A 195 -1.14 -5.32 21.32
N SER A 196 -0.53 -6.18 22.13
CA SER A 196 -0.12 -5.86 23.50
C SER A 196 0.97 -4.80 23.52
N VAL A 197 1.19 -4.17 24.68
CA VAL A 197 2.27 -3.18 24.81
C VAL A 197 3.62 -3.83 24.53
N ALA A 198 3.86 -5.04 25.03
CA ALA A 198 5.09 -5.79 24.78
C ALA A 198 5.34 -6.06 23.29
N GLN A 199 4.30 -6.41 22.54
CA GLN A 199 4.40 -6.58 21.08
C GLN A 199 4.78 -5.27 20.38
N TRP A 200 4.19 -4.15 20.79
CA TRP A 200 4.56 -2.84 20.26
C TRP A 200 6.01 -2.48 20.57
N GLU A 201 6.48 -2.76 21.78
CA GLU A 201 7.89 -2.56 22.17
C GLU A 201 8.83 -3.41 21.29
N GLU A 202 8.48 -4.67 21.02
CA GLU A 202 9.21 -5.53 20.09
C GLU A 202 9.23 -4.98 18.65
N TRP A 203 8.07 -4.58 18.11
CA TRP A 203 7.96 -4.15 16.72
C TRP A 203 8.63 -2.81 16.44
N THR A 204 8.69 -1.94 17.43
CA THR A 204 9.21 -0.57 17.28
C THR A 204 10.61 -0.40 17.86
N GLY A 205 11.06 -1.30 18.74
CA GLY A 205 12.28 -1.14 19.52
C GLY A 205 12.23 0.01 20.53
N MET A 206 11.02 0.49 20.86
CA MET A 206 10.79 1.57 21.82
C MET A 206 10.24 1.02 23.14
N ALA A 207 10.36 1.79 24.22
CA ALA A 207 9.63 1.53 25.47
C ALA A 207 8.38 2.41 25.53
N PHE A 208 7.27 1.86 26.04
CA PHE A 208 6.02 2.61 26.23
C PHE A 208 5.61 2.63 27.70
N PRO A 209 6.27 3.42 28.57
CA PRO A 209 6.06 3.36 30.01
C PRO A 209 4.72 3.95 30.47
N GLN A 210 4.00 4.69 29.63
CA GLN A 210 2.77 5.39 29.99
C GLN A 210 1.66 5.19 28.94
N THR A 211 0.41 5.32 29.37
CA THR A 211 -0.73 5.43 28.46
C THR A 211 -0.64 6.78 27.74
N GLY A 212 -0.82 6.78 26.42
CA GLY A 212 -0.70 8.00 25.62
C GLY A 212 -0.53 7.72 24.13
N ARG A 213 -0.26 8.79 23.37
CA ARG A 213 -0.05 8.72 21.91
C ARG A 213 1.44 8.90 21.62
N TYR A 214 2.01 7.99 20.84
CA TYR A 214 3.43 7.93 20.56
C TYR A 214 3.71 8.06 19.06
N VAL A 215 4.75 8.83 18.73
CA VAL A 215 5.37 8.79 17.41
C VAL A 215 6.29 7.58 17.37
N VAL A 216 6.08 6.68 16.42
CA VAL A 216 6.92 5.49 16.23
C VAL A 216 7.64 5.56 14.88
N PRO A 217 8.88 5.05 14.77
CA PRO A 217 9.62 5.03 13.51
C PRO A 217 8.82 4.39 12.37
N GLY A 218 8.68 5.12 11.27
CA GLY A 218 7.99 4.65 10.06
C GLY A 218 6.46 4.70 10.12
N GLY A 219 5.86 5.08 11.25
CA GLY A 219 4.41 5.34 11.36
C GLY A 219 4.01 6.62 10.67
N LEU A 220 2.92 6.59 9.89
CA LEU A 220 2.33 7.78 9.28
C LEU A 220 1.49 8.57 10.26
N ASP A 221 0.91 7.89 11.25
CA ASP A 221 0.08 8.46 12.32
C ASP A 221 0.63 8.02 13.69
N LEU A 222 -0.04 8.43 14.77
CA LEU A 222 0.38 8.07 16.14
C LEU A 222 -0.14 6.69 16.53
N VAL A 223 0.65 5.97 17.32
CA VAL A 223 0.21 4.76 18.04
C VAL A 223 -0.41 5.19 19.35
N GLU A 224 -1.61 4.72 19.66
CA GLU A 224 -2.24 4.87 20.96
C GLU A 224 -1.87 3.68 21.84
N ILE A 225 -1.20 3.94 22.97
CA ILE A 225 -0.86 2.93 23.98
C ILE A 225 -1.76 3.12 25.18
N ASP A 226 -2.38 2.03 25.63
CA ASP A 226 -3.15 1.91 26.86
C ASP A 226 -2.51 0.82 27.72
N ARG A 227 -1.83 1.25 28.80
CA ARG A 227 -1.16 0.35 29.74
C ARG A 227 -2.11 -0.37 30.68
N GLU A 228 -3.27 0.21 30.97
CA GLU A 228 -4.26 -0.42 31.87
C GLU A 228 -4.91 -1.62 31.19
N ARG A 229 -5.14 -1.53 29.87
CA ARG A 229 -5.74 -2.58 29.05
C ARG A 229 -4.71 -3.47 28.33
N ASP A 230 -3.42 -3.23 28.54
CA ASP A 230 -2.31 -3.84 27.79
C ASP A 230 -2.56 -3.86 26.27
N ARG A 231 -2.82 -2.68 25.69
CA ARG A 231 -3.20 -2.55 24.29
C ARG A 231 -2.50 -1.38 23.63
N GLY A 232 -1.90 -1.61 22.47
CA GLY A 232 -1.57 -0.58 21.51
C GLY A 232 -2.42 -0.69 20.26
N LEU A 233 -2.87 0.45 19.74
CA LEU A 233 -3.66 0.58 18.52
C LEU A 233 -3.00 1.60 17.59
N TYR A 234 -2.85 1.21 16.33
CA TYR A 234 -2.36 2.05 15.27
C TYR A 234 -3.35 2.03 14.11
N GLU A 235 -3.76 3.21 13.68
CA GLU A 235 -4.66 3.40 12.56
C GLU A 235 -4.04 4.42 11.63
N GLU A 236 -3.51 3.96 10.50
CA GLU A 236 -2.87 4.88 9.55
C GLU A 236 -3.81 5.33 8.46
N THR A 237 -3.63 6.58 8.06
CA THR A 237 -4.32 7.19 6.94
C THR A 237 -3.43 7.12 5.71
N ASN A 238 -3.89 6.47 4.63
CA ASN A 238 -3.26 6.59 3.31
C ASN A 238 -3.90 7.73 2.52
N LEU A 239 -3.49 7.89 1.26
CA LEU A 239 -4.02 8.89 0.36
C LEU A 239 -4.55 8.23 -0.91
N TRP A 240 -5.85 8.33 -1.15
CA TRP A 240 -6.45 7.84 -2.39
C TRP A 240 -5.96 8.68 -3.58
N MET A 241 -5.43 8.00 -4.59
CA MET A 241 -5.08 8.58 -5.88
C MET A 241 -5.72 7.78 -7.01
N ARG A 242 -6.12 8.47 -8.08
CA ARG A 242 -6.65 7.86 -9.30
C ARG A 242 -5.74 8.17 -10.47
N HIS A 243 -5.34 7.15 -11.21
CA HIS A 243 -4.71 7.29 -12.54
C HIS A 243 -5.78 7.46 -13.61
N ARG A 244 -5.39 8.13 -14.71
CA ARG A 244 -6.20 8.20 -15.92
C ARG A 244 -6.14 6.90 -16.70
#